data_AF-K1KQP9-F1
#
_entry.id   AF-K1KQP9-F1
#
_cell.length_a   1.000
_cell.length_b   1.000
_cell.length_c   1.000
_cell.angle_alpha   90.00
_cell.angle_beta   90.00
_cell.angle_gamma   90.00
#
_symmetry.space_group_name_H-M   'P 1'
#
loop_
_entity.id
_entity.type
_entity.pdbx_description
1 polymer ?
#
loop_
_entity_poly.entity_id
_entity_poly.type
_entity_poly.pdbx_seq_one_letter_code
_entity_poly.pdbx_strand_id
1 'polypeptide(L)'
;MRRWLRVISIGVIVLGWFIFDMWQESSRDAIIGTALSSNIDTISVRDTKTNEEILVFTDSDSAFTPMIEIYRFPYVQLERTDNKIFKEEPLLEIEYLQENEVKYVVRVHQFNSKPALAQQLEDRYMYSLEDNDKVYLFVVKGNDQLVKVNDGLKTLMDIITSK
;
A
#
# COMPACT_ATOMS: atom_id res chain seq x y z
N MET A 1 11.83 -41.49 26.67
CA MET A 1 10.62 -40.64 26.48
C MET A 1 10.91 -39.13 26.38
N ARG A 2 11.81 -38.52 27.18
CA ARG A 2 12.11 -37.07 27.11
C ARG A 2 12.66 -36.54 25.76
N ARG A 3 13.33 -37.36 24.95
CA ARG A 3 13.86 -36.95 23.63
C ARG A 3 12.76 -36.73 22.58
N TRP A 4 11.69 -37.52 22.60
CA TRP A 4 10.58 -37.40 21.66
C TRP A 4 9.72 -36.15 21.92
N LEU A 5 9.53 -35.80 23.21
CA LEU A 5 8.86 -34.56 23.60
C LEU A 5 9.54 -33.30 23.03
N ARG A 6 10.88 -33.24 23.02
CA ARG A 6 11.60 -32.10 22.44
C ARG A 6 11.43 -31.98 20.92
N VAL A 7 11.45 -33.11 20.22
CA VAL A 7 11.24 -33.14 18.76
C VAL A 7 9.82 -32.70 18.41
N ILE A 8 8.82 -33.17 19.17
CA ILE A 8 7.42 -32.76 19.00
C ILE A 8 7.25 -31.27 19.31
N SER A 9 7.85 -30.75 20.39
CA SER A 9 7.78 -29.31 20.71
C SER A 9 8.40 -28.43 19.62
N ILE A 10 9.53 -28.83 19.03
CA ILE A 10 10.14 -28.08 17.92
C ILE A 10 9.24 -28.14 16.68
N GLY A 11 8.67 -29.30 16.38
CA GLY A 11 7.72 -29.44 15.26
C GLY A 11 6.47 -28.56 15.41
N VAL A 12 5.91 -28.47 16.61
CA VAL A 12 4.74 -27.61 16.91
C VAL A 12 5.09 -26.13 16.79
N ILE A 13 6.29 -25.71 17.19
CA ILE A 13 6.73 -24.31 17.03
C ILE A 13 6.88 -23.96 15.55
N VAL A 14 7.49 -24.84 14.75
CA VAL A 14 7.68 -24.61 13.31
C VAL A 14 6.34 -24.60 12.56
N LEU A 15 5.45 -25.56 12.87
CA LEU A 15 4.09 -25.56 12.31
C LEU A 15 3.29 -24.34 12.75
N GLY A 16 3.40 -23.93 14.01
CA GLY A 16 2.74 -22.73 14.54
C GLY A 16 3.18 -21.46 13.82
N TRP A 17 4.49 -21.35 13.54
CA TRP A 17 5.02 -20.25 12.73
C TRP A 17 4.48 -20.26 11.30
N PHE A 18 4.43 -21.44 10.66
CA PHE A 18 3.93 -21.56 9.29
C PHE A 18 2.43 -21.24 9.17
N ILE A 19 1.63 -21.72 10.13
CA ILE A 19 0.19 -21.41 10.19
C ILE A 19 -0.04 -19.92 10.50
N PHE A 20 0.80 -19.32 11.34
CA PHE A 20 0.71 -17.89 11.65
C PHE A 20 1.04 -17.03 10.43
N ASP A 21 2.12 -17.33 9.70
CA ASP A 21 2.47 -16.63 8.45
C ASP A 21 1.35 -16.77 7.41
N MET A 22 0.82 -17.98 7.19
CA MET A 22 -0.31 -18.20 6.27
C MET A 22 -1.59 -17.46 6.70
N TRP A 23 -1.89 -17.44 8.00
CA TRP A 23 -3.07 -16.73 8.52
C TRP A 23 -2.91 -15.21 8.40
N GLN A 24 -1.70 -14.69 8.65
CA GLN A 24 -1.38 -13.28 8.47
C GLN A 24 -1.50 -12.88 6.99
N GLU A 25 -1.00 -13.69 6.07
CA GLU A 25 -1.09 -13.46 4.62
C GLU A 25 -2.55 -13.50 4.14
N SER A 26 -3.33 -14.51 4.55
CA SER A 26 -4.75 -14.62 4.21
C SER A 26 -5.59 -13.49 4.82
N SER A 27 -5.26 -13.03 6.02
CA SER A 27 -5.95 -11.90 6.65
C SER A 27 -5.66 -10.59 5.91
N ARG A 28 -4.46 -10.42 5.35
CA ARG A 28 -4.09 -9.23 4.57
C ARG A 28 -4.85 -9.15 3.25
N ASP A 29 -4.95 -10.27 2.54
CA ASP A 29 -5.74 -10.37 1.30
C ASP A 29 -7.24 -10.18 1.59
N ALA A 30 -7.73 -10.70 2.72
CA ALA A 30 -9.10 -10.50 3.16
C ALA A 30 -9.39 -9.03 3.52
N ILE A 31 -8.50 -8.32 4.22
CA ILE A 31 -8.73 -6.91 4.60
C ILE A 31 -8.89 -6.03 3.36
N ILE A 32 -8.08 -6.25 2.34
CA ILE A 32 -8.15 -5.52 1.06
C ILE A 32 -9.44 -5.87 0.31
N GLY A 33 -9.75 -7.16 0.16
CA GLY A 33 -10.97 -7.62 -0.52
C GLY A 33 -12.26 -7.18 0.19
N THR A 34 -12.25 -7.07 1.52
CA THR A 34 -13.42 -6.67 2.32
C THR A 34 -13.59 -5.14 2.35
N ALA A 35 -12.51 -4.37 2.43
CA ALA A 35 -12.55 -2.90 2.33
C ALA A 35 -13.08 -2.43 0.97
N LEU A 36 -12.85 -3.21 -0.09
CA LEU A 36 -13.42 -2.97 -1.42
C LEU A 36 -14.90 -3.33 -1.56
N SER A 37 -15.44 -4.12 -0.63
CA SER A 37 -16.85 -4.50 -0.60
C SER A 37 -17.73 -3.50 0.14
N SER A 38 -17.15 -2.58 0.91
CA SER A 38 -17.86 -1.48 1.54
C SER A 38 -17.92 -0.24 0.64
N ASN A 39 -18.98 0.56 0.79
CA ASN A 39 -19.11 1.83 0.09
C ASN A 39 -18.05 2.78 0.63
N ILE A 40 -17.15 3.24 -0.24
CA ILE A 40 -16.21 4.29 0.09
C ILE A 40 -16.98 5.61 0.16
N ASP A 41 -16.89 6.31 1.30
CA ASP A 41 -17.57 7.59 1.49
C ASP A 41 -16.66 8.76 1.10
N THR A 42 -15.40 8.71 1.56
CA THR A 42 -14.44 9.81 1.41
C THR A 42 -13.04 9.28 1.16
N ILE A 43 -12.30 9.97 0.29
CA ILE A 43 -10.86 9.77 0.08
C ILE A 43 -10.15 11.07 0.45
N SER A 44 -9.27 11.02 1.44
CA SER A 44 -8.47 12.16 1.89
C SER A 44 -7.00 11.97 1.51
N VAL A 45 -6.33 13.05 1.15
CA VAL A 45 -4.90 13.06 0.85
C VAL A 45 -4.23 14.00 1.82
N ARG A 46 -3.31 13.46 2.61
CA ARG A 46 -2.55 14.20 3.62
C ARG A 46 -1.08 14.31 3.22
N ASP A 47 -0.54 15.51 3.32
CA ASP A 47 0.91 15.74 3.28
C ASP A 47 1.50 15.31 4.62
N THR A 48 2.46 14.40 4.59
CA THR A 48 3.04 13.78 5.79
C THR A 48 3.99 14.72 6.54
N LYS A 49 4.66 15.64 5.83
CA LYS A 49 5.63 16.57 6.40
C LYS A 49 4.95 17.65 7.22
N THR A 50 3.82 18.15 6.73
CA THR A 50 3.02 19.19 7.37
C THR A 50 1.87 18.61 8.21
N ASN A 51 1.53 17.35 7.95
CA ASN A 51 0.34 16.67 8.49
C ASN A 51 -0.98 17.39 8.11
N GLU A 52 -0.96 18.18 7.05
CA GLU A 52 -2.12 18.92 6.54
C GLU A 52 -2.86 18.08 5.48
N GLU A 53 -4.19 18.11 5.55
CA GLU A 53 -5.05 17.57 4.51
C GLU A 53 -5.03 18.52 3.30
N ILE A 54 -4.57 18.02 2.15
CA ILE A 54 -4.34 18.83 0.94
C ILE A 54 -5.41 18.63 -0.12
N LEU A 55 -6.09 17.48 -0.13
CA LEU A 55 -7.18 17.16 -1.05
C LEU A 55 -8.19 16.24 -0.34
N VAL A 56 -9.47 16.43 -0.64
CA VAL A 56 -10.57 15.57 -0.19
C VAL A 56 -11.47 15.31 -1.38
N PHE A 57 -11.90 14.07 -1.55
CA PHE A 57 -12.83 13.64 -2.57
C PHE A 57 -13.99 12.90 -1.93
N THR A 58 -15.22 13.28 -2.29
CA THR A 58 -16.47 12.63 -1.90
C THR A 58 -17.27 12.22 -3.13
N ASP A 59 -18.36 11.46 -2.95
CA ASP A 59 -19.23 10.99 -4.03
C ASP A 59 -19.81 12.09 -4.96
N SER A 60 -19.84 13.33 -4.49
CA SER A 60 -20.17 14.51 -5.28
C SER A 60 -19.10 14.94 -6.29
N ASP A 61 -17.85 14.53 -6.11
CA ASP A 61 -16.74 14.91 -6.99
C ASP A 61 -16.64 13.97 -8.20
N SER A 62 -16.51 14.56 -9.40
CA SER A 62 -16.34 13.75 -10.63
C SER A 62 -15.05 12.92 -10.62
N ALA A 63 -14.03 13.36 -9.86
CA ALA A 63 -12.78 12.64 -9.70
C ALA A 63 -12.88 11.47 -8.70
N PHE A 64 -13.95 11.37 -7.91
CA PHE A 64 -14.07 10.37 -6.85
C PHE A 64 -14.09 8.94 -7.36
N THR A 65 -14.86 8.66 -8.41
CA THR A 65 -14.95 7.30 -8.97
C THR A 65 -13.59 6.78 -9.46
N PRO A 66 -12.79 7.57 -10.22
CA PRO A 66 -11.39 7.22 -10.48
C PRO A 66 -10.52 7.02 -9.23
N MET A 67 -10.71 7.81 -8.16
CA MET A 67 -9.90 7.68 -6.95
C MET A 67 -10.19 6.40 -6.17
N ILE A 68 -11.43 5.90 -6.18
CA ILE A 68 -11.78 4.61 -5.58
C ILE A 68 -10.92 3.47 -6.16
N GLU A 69 -10.58 3.56 -7.45
CA GLU A 69 -9.78 2.54 -8.12
C GLU A 69 -8.38 2.38 -7.51
N ILE A 70 -7.82 3.37 -6.81
CA ILE A 70 -6.55 3.26 -6.05
C ILE A 70 -6.52 1.98 -5.20
N TYR A 71 -7.68 1.56 -4.69
CA TYR A 71 -7.81 0.41 -3.81
C TYR A 71 -8.24 -0.89 -4.52
N ARG A 72 -8.58 -0.87 -5.82
CA ARG A 72 -9.20 -2.01 -6.55
C ARG A 72 -8.25 -2.86 -7.40
N PHE A 73 -6.99 -2.47 -7.50
CA PHE A 73 -6.02 -3.05 -8.44
C PHE A 73 -5.05 -4.03 -7.78
N PRO A 74 -4.40 -4.91 -8.56
CA PRO A 74 -3.58 -5.98 -8.00
C PRO A 74 -2.38 -5.42 -7.24
N TYR A 75 -2.10 -6.08 -6.12
CA TYR A 75 -0.97 -5.80 -5.25
C TYR A 75 0.16 -6.78 -5.54
N VAL A 76 1.39 -6.35 -5.30
CA VAL A 76 2.52 -7.28 -5.21
C VAL A 76 3.18 -7.14 -3.85
N GLN A 77 3.36 -8.28 -3.18
CA GLN A 77 4.10 -8.32 -1.93
C GLN A 77 5.58 -8.09 -2.23
N LEU A 78 6.19 -7.15 -1.51
CA LEU A 78 7.63 -6.96 -1.56
C LEU A 78 8.37 -7.92 -0.64
N GLU A 79 9.54 -8.34 -1.09
CA GLU A 79 10.49 -9.10 -0.28
C GLU A 79 10.99 -8.26 0.90
N ARG A 80 11.22 -8.91 2.06
CA ARG A 80 11.66 -8.23 3.30
C ARG A 80 12.93 -7.38 3.13
N THR A 81 13.81 -7.76 2.21
CA THR A 81 15.04 -7.01 1.90
C THR A 81 14.72 -5.67 1.26
N ASP A 82 13.70 -5.63 0.42
CA ASP A 82 13.28 -4.46 -0.35
C ASP A 82 12.45 -3.50 0.51
N ASN A 83 11.74 -3.97 1.53
CA ASN A 83 10.96 -3.12 2.45
C ASN A 83 11.80 -2.01 3.13
N LYS A 84 13.14 -2.18 3.17
CA LYS A 84 14.05 -1.17 3.73
C LYS A 84 14.00 0.16 2.99
N ILE A 85 13.58 0.20 1.73
CA ILE A 85 13.50 1.45 0.97
C ILE A 85 12.37 2.38 1.43
N PHE A 86 11.36 1.85 2.13
CA PHE A 86 10.25 2.65 2.69
C PHE A 86 10.45 3.03 4.16
N LYS A 87 11.69 2.93 4.66
CA LYS A 87 12.03 3.44 5.99
C LYS A 87 12.00 4.97 6.04
N GLU A 88 12.18 5.62 4.90
CA GLU A 88 12.02 7.06 4.78
C GLU A 88 10.54 7.43 4.88
N GLU A 89 10.28 8.60 5.43
CA GLU A 89 8.93 9.12 5.56
C GLU A 89 8.29 9.26 4.17
N PRO A 90 7.06 8.75 3.96
CA PRO A 90 6.37 8.92 2.68
C PRO A 90 6.16 10.41 2.39
N LEU A 91 5.94 10.77 1.13
CA LEU A 91 5.54 12.12 0.72
C LEU A 91 4.08 12.41 1.09
N LEU A 92 3.19 11.43 0.89
CA LEU A 92 1.75 11.58 1.11
C LEU A 92 1.16 10.30 1.72
N GLU A 93 0.07 10.47 2.45
CA GLU A 93 -0.84 9.38 2.83
C GLU A 93 -2.22 9.61 2.19
N ILE A 94 -2.69 8.63 1.43
CA ILE A 94 -4.01 8.60 0.77
C ILE A 94 -4.91 7.70 1.60
N GLU A 95 -5.79 8.33 2.36
CA GLU A 95 -6.67 7.70 3.34
C GLU A 95 -8.03 7.39 2.71
N TYR A 96 -8.45 6.14 2.86
CA TYR A 96 -9.81 5.69 2.65
C TYR A 96 -10.57 5.85 3.96
N LEU A 97 -11.59 6.69 3.96
CA LEU A 97 -12.49 6.87 5.10
C LEU A 97 -13.87 6.27 4.79
N GLN A 98 -14.39 5.55 5.78
CA GLN A 98 -15.75 5.05 5.82
C GLN A 98 -16.36 5.48 7.16
N GLU A 99 -17.50 6.16 7.15
CA GLU A 99 -18.14 6.70 8.35
C GLU A 99 -17.18 7.58 9.20
N ASN A 100 -16.31 8.36 8.55
CA ASN A 100 -15.24 9.17 9.16
C ASN A 100 -14.12 8.38 9.87
N GLU A 101 -14.06 7.05 9.71
CA GLU A 101 -12.95 6.25 10.20
C GLU A 101 -11.99 5.88 9.06
N VAL A 102 -10.69 6.08 9.28
CA VAL A 102 -9.65 5.64 8.35
C VAL A 102 -9.59 4.11 8.34
N LYS A 103 -10.03 3.50 7.24
CA LYS A 103 -10.02 2.05 7.06
C LYS A 103 -8.75 1.57 6.36
N TYR A 104 -8.22 2.36 5.44
CA TYR A 104 -7.06 1.97 4.64
C TYR A 104 -6.21 3.17 4.26
N VAL A 105 -4.90 2.96 4.14
CA VAL A 105 -3.97 4.04 3.81
C VAL A 105 -2.97 3.55 2.77
N VAL A 106 -2.89 4.27 1.65
CA VAL A 106 -1.82 4.10 0.66
C VAL A 106 -0.81 5.23 0.83
N ARG A 107 0.46 4.87 0.97
CA ARG A 107 1.59 5.77 1.11
C ARG A 107 2.24 6.02 -0.23
N VAL A 108 2.48 7.28 -0.55
CA VAL A 108 3.24 7.67 -1.73
C VAL A 108 4.68 7.94 -1.31
N HIS A 109 5.61 7.14 -1.80
CA HIS A 109 7.04 7.37 -1.61
C HIS A 109 7.66 7.95 -2.88
N GLN A 110 8.47 8.99 -2.73
CA GLN A 110 9.17 9.65 -3.83
C GLN A 110 10.67 9.35 -3.74
N PHE A 111 11.26 8.94 -4.85
CA PHE A 111 12.68 8.66 -5.01
C PHE A 111 13.26 9.53 -6.13
N ASN A 112 14.52 9.95 -6.01
CA ASN A 112 15.19 10.75 -7.05
C ASN A 112 15.64 9.94 -8.26
N SER A 113 15.50 8.61 -8.20
CA SER A 113 15.79 7.67 -9.29
C SER A 113 15.09 6.35 -9.00
N LYS A 114 15.02 5.46 -9.99
CA LYS A 114 14.44 4.11 -9.82
C LYS A 114 15.18 3.37 -8.69
N PRO A 115 14.49 2.97 -7.60
CA PRO A 115 15.15 2.30 -6.49
C PRO A 115 15.69 0.94 -6.93
N ALA A 116 16.87 0.59 -6.43
CA ALA A 116 17.45 -0.73 -6.64
C ALA A 116 16.73 -1.75 -5.75
N LEU A 117 15.91 -2.60 -6.36
CA LEU A 117 15.17 -3.67 -5.71
C LEU A 117 15.82 -5.02 -6.03
N ALA A 118 15.87 -5.92 -5.06
CA ALA A 118 16.28 -7.30 -5.28
C ALA A 118 15.22 -8.04 -6.10
N GLN A 119 13.95 -7.78 -5.83
CA GLN A 119 12.82 -8.27 -6.60
C GLN A 119 12.71 -7.50 -7.93
N GLN A 120 12.66 -8.23 -9.05
CA GLN A 120 12.34 -7.63 -10.34
C GLN A 120 10.86 -7.25 -10.37
N LEU A 121 10.58 -5.95 -10.34
CA LEU A 121 9.24 -5.41 -10.52
C LEU A 121 9.01 -4.99 -11.97
N GLU A 122 7.80 -5.25 -12.45
CA GLU A 122 7.30 -4.67 -13.69
C GLU A 122 7.19 -3.14 -13.55
N ASP A 123 7.43 -2.39 -14.63
CA ASP A 123 7.38 -0.93 -14.62
C ASP A 123 6.00 -0.37 -14.22
N ARG A 124 4.93 -1.17 -14.34
CA ARG A 124 3.57 -0.82 -13.91
C ARG A 124 3.39 -0.57 -12.40
N TYR A 125 4.40 -0.87 -11.57
CA TYR A 125 4.40 -0.58 -10.13
C TYR A 125 5.17 0.70 -9.78
N MET A 126 5.71 1.38 -10.78
CA MET A 126 6.47 2.62 -10.63
C MET A 126 5.81 3.70 -11.48
N TYR A 127 5.70 4.90 -10.93
CA TYR A 127 5.22 6.06 -11.68
C TYR A 127 6.35 7.08 -11.83
N SER A 128 6.54 7.60 -13.03
CA SER A 128 7.45 8.70 -13.34
C SER A 128 6.72 9.60 -14.33
N LEU A 129 6.86 10.90 -14.12
CA LEU A 129 6.37 11.90 -15.07
C LEU A 129 7.43 12.05 -16.18
N GLU A 130 6.99 12.22 -17.42
CA GLU A 130 7.89 12.26 -18.60
C GLU A 130 9.00 13.32 -18.51
N ASP A 131 8.82 14.35 -17.68
CA ASP A 131 9.77 15.46 -17.47
C ASP A 131 10.41 15.49 -16.08
N ASN A 132 10.34 14.39 -15.31
CA ASN A 132 10.79 14.35 -13.92
C ASN A 132 11.64 13.12 -13.62
N ASP A 133 12.85 13.35 -13.11
CA ASP A 133 13.76 12.29 -12.64
C ASP A 133 13.21 11.53 -11.41
N LYS A 134 12.11 12.03 -10.82
CA LYS A 134 11.48 11.41 -9.67
C LYS A 134 10.66 10.18 -10.05
N VAL A 135 10.83 9.14 -9.24
CA VAL A 135 10.05 7.90 -9.29
C VAL A 135 9.19 7.79 -8.05
N TYR A 136 7.92 7.46 -8.24
CA TYR A 136 6.93 7.30 -7.19
C TYR A 136 6.53 5.84 -7.06
N LEU A 137 6.49 5.35 -5.83
CA LEU A 137 5.98 4.03 -5.48
C LEU A 137 4.83 4.17 -4.48
N PHE A 138 3.83 3.31 -4.61
CA PHE A 138 2.60 3.37 -3.83
C PHE A 138 2.51 2.12 -2.96
N VAL A 139 2.50 2.29 -1.64
CA VAL A 139 2.60 1.19 -0.68
C VAL A 139 1.42 1.19 0.28
N VAL A 140 0.86 0.02 0.53
CA VAL A 140 -0.18 -0.15 1.54
C VAL A 140 0.42 -0.07 2.95
N LYS A 141 -0.06 0.85 3.77
CA LYS A 141 0.37 0.99 5.18
C LYS A 141 0.10 -0.30 5.95
N GLY A 142 1.13 -0.83 6.60
CA GLY A 142 1.07 -2.05 7.41
C GLY A 142 1.23 -3.36 6.64
N ASN A 143 1.21 -3.33 5.29
CA ASN A 143 1.27 -4.53 4.47
C ASN A 143 2.48 -4.62 3.52
N ASP A 144 3.34 -3.61 3.43
CA ASP A 144 4.53 -3.64 2.54
C ASP A 144 4.20 -4.15 1.11
N GLN A 145 2.96 -3.87 0.66
CA GLN A 145 2.43 -4.29 -0.62
C GLN A 145 2.46 -3.10 -1.54
N LEU A 146 3.05 -3.29 -2.72
CA LEU A 146 3.02 -2.29 -3.77
C LEU A 146 1.70 -2.36 -4.53
N VAL A 147 1.12 -1.18 -4.74
CA VAL A 147 -0.07 -0.99 -5.55
C VAL A 147 0.37 -0.79 -7.00
N LYS A 148 -0.23 -1.54 -7.92
CA LYS A 148 -0.06 -1.26 -9.36
C LYS A 148 -0.57 0.15 -9.67
N VAL A 149 0.21 0.92 -10.43
CA VAL A 149 -0.16 2.26 -10.88
C VAL A 149 -1.38 2.15 -11.79
N ASN A 150 -2.49 2.74 -11.34
CA ASN A 150 -3.76 2.79 -12.05
C ASN A 150 -4.13 4.25 -12.37
N ASP A 151 -5.24 4.44 -13.08
CA ASP A 151 -5.63 5.77 -13.55
C ASP A 151 -6.06 6.71 -12.41
N GLY A 152 -6.55 6.17 -11.28
CA GLY A 152 -6.78 6.96 -10.06
C GLY A 152 -5.49 7.54 -9.49
N LEU A 153 -4.46 6.70 -9.36
CA LEU A 153 -3.12 7.14 -8.90
C LEU A 153 -2.50 8.15 -9.87
N LYS A 154 -2.60 7.93 -11.18
CA LYS A 154 -2.11 8.89 -12.18
C LYS A 154 -2.83 10.23 -12.06
N THR A 155 -4.16 10.21 -12.04
CA THR A 155 -4.99 11.42 -11.88
C THR A 155 -4.61 12.17 -10.61
N LEU A 156 -4.39 11.46 -9.51
CA LEU A 156 -3.99 12.08 -8.25
C LEU A 156 -2.62 12.75 -8.36
N MET A 157 -1.65 12.03 -8.89
CA MET A 157 -0.31 12.57 -9.08
C MET A 157 -0.32 13.77 -10.03
N ASP A 158 -1.11 13.74 -11.09
CA ASP A 158 -1.26 14.85 -12.02
C ASP A 158 -1.87 16.08 -11.33
N ILE A 159 -2.91 15.91 -10.50
CA ILE A 159 -3.49 17.02 -9.70
C ILE A 159 -2.46 17.62 -8.73
N ILE A 160 -1.65 16.79 -8.09
CA ILE A 160 -0.68 17.24 -7.09
C ILE A 160 0.53 17.91 -7.73
N THR A 161 0.98 17.41 -8.87
CA THR A 161 2.20 17.88 -9.54
C THR A 161 1.97 18.97 -10.58
N SER A 162 0.72 19.20 -11.00
CA SER A 162 0.34 20.33 -11.86
C SER A 162 0.13 21.66 -11.11
N LYS A 163 0.22 21.66 -9.77
CA LYS A 163 0.25 22.87 -8.95
C LYS A 163 1.64 23.47 -8.89
#